data_AF-A0A928Q313-F1
#
_entry.id   AF-A0A928Q313-F1
#
_cell.length_a   1.000
_cell.length_b   1.000
_cell.length_c   1.000
_cell.angle_alpha   90.00
_cell.angle_beta   90.00
_cell.angle_gamma   90.00
#
_symmetry.space_group_name_H-M   'P 1'
#
loop_
_entity.id
_entity.type
_entity.pdbx_description
1 polymer ?
#
loop_
_entity_poly.entity_id
_entity_poly.type
_entity_poly.pdbx_seq_one_letter_code
_entity_poly.pdbx_strand_id
1 'polypeptide(L)'
;MTVQTGTRAVSLAGMYITDSEKDMTHYGLPRLTLGAGESLTVYCESNYHALNEYICNFNLGNGETLYLYNSDTREIEDSVFMKRMGSNETYKRLPGCDTFRFVKIKEGP
;
A
#
# COMPACT_ATOMS: atom_id res chain seq x y z
N MET A 1 0.49 0.97 -3.22
CA MET A 1 -0.38 2.15 -3.46
C MET A 1 -1.34 2.28 -2.28
N THR A 2 -1.18 3.29 -1.43
CA THR A 2 -2.08 3.53 -0.30
C THR A 2 -2.89 4.78 -0.60
N VAL A 3 -4.18 4.60 -0.90
CA VAL A 3 -5.13 5.71 -1.13
C VAL A 3 -5.89 5.94 0.17
N GLN A 4 -5.75 7.12 0.77
CA GLN A 4 -6.55 7.54 1.89
C GLN A 4 -7.92 8.01 1.39
N THR A 5 -8.97 7.22 1.60
CA THR A 5 -10.34 7.54 1.16
C THR A 5 -11.18 8.24 2.23
N GLY A 6 -10.58 8.57 3.38
CA GLY A 6 -11.25 9.24 4.50
C GLY A 6 -11.34 10.76 4.36
N THR A 7 -12.31 11.37 5.06
CA THR A 7 -12.50 12.84 5.16
C THR A 7 -11.61 13.51 6.21
N ARG A 8 -10.71 12.74 6.84
CA ARG A 8 -9.87 13.18 7.96
C ARG A 8 -8.41 12.88 7.65
N ALA A 9 -7.55 13.77 8.12
CA ALA A 9 -6.11 13.57 8.03
C ALA A 9 -5.69 12.31 8.80
N VAL A 10 -4.79 11.52 8.23
CA VAL A 10 -4.24 10.30 8.85
C VAL A 10 -2.73 10.39 8.92
N SER A 11 -2.19 10.15 10.11
CA SER A 11 -0.76 10.04 10.34
C SER A 11 -0.28 8.66 9.90
N LEU A 12 0.83 8.63 9.17
CA LEU A 12 1.55 7.42 8.80
C LEU A 12 2.66 7.07 9.80
N ALA A 13 2.88 7.88 10.84
CA ALA A 13 3.82 7.53 11.90
C ALA A 13 3.36 6.26 12.62
N GLY A 14 4.29 5.32 12.84
CA GLY A 14 3.99 4.00 13.43
C GLY A 14 3.34 3.02 12.46
N MET A 15 3.15 3.40 11.19
CA MET A 15 2.56 2.53 10.18
C MET A 15 3.64 1.78 9.40
N TYR A 16 3.39 0.50 9.16
CA TYR A 16 4.28 -0.40 8.44
C TYR A 16 3.50 -1.12 7.33
N ILE A 17 4.19 -1.44 6.24
CA ILE A 17 3.70 -2.40 5.25
C ILE A 17 4.56 -3.66 5.30
N THR A 18 3.92 -4.81 5.13
CA THR A 18 4.61 -6.11 5.11
C THR A 18 3.85 -7.10 4.23
N ASP A 19 4.59 -8.03 3.65
CA ASP A 19 4.13 -9.24 2.95
C ASP A 19 4.18 -10.50 3.86
N SER A 20 4.65 -10.35 5.10
CA SER A 20 4.97 -11.47 5.99
C SER A 20 4.28 -11.33 7.35
N GLU A 21 3.44 -12.32 7.71
CA GLU A 21 2.84 -12.39 9.04
C GLU A 21 3.88 -12.66 10.17
N LYS A 22 5.10 -13.06 9.79
CA LYS A 22 6.19 -13.31 10.74
C LYS A 22 6.99 -12.05 11.06
N ASP A 23 6.87 -11.01 10.23
CA ASP A 23 7.52 -9.72 10.42
C ASP A 23 6.55 -8.59 10.05
N MET A 24 5.79 -8.13 11.05
CA MET A 24 4.82 -7.05 10.89
C MET A 24 5.46 -5.67 10.70
N THR A 25 6.78 -5.56 10.86
CA THR A 25 7.53 -4.29 10.82
C THR A 25 8.50 -4.19 9.65
N HIS A 26 8.25 -4.96 8.58
CA HIS A 26 9.17 -5.12 7.46
C HIS A 26 9.58 -3.79 6.80
N TYR A 27 8.62 -2.94 6.42
CA TYR A 27 8.91 -1.61 5.87
C TYR A 27 8.10 -0.51 6.59
N GLY A 28 8.81 0.39 7.27
CA GLY A 28 8.19 1.55 7.94
C GLY A 28 7.84 2.66 6.95
N LEU A 29 6.60 3.14 7.03
CA LEU A 29 6.16 4.29 6.24
C LEU A 29 6.82 5.59 6.74
N PRO A 30 7.00 6.59 5.85
CA PRO A 30 7.52 7.89 6.25
C PRO A 30 6.59 8.54 7.28
N ARG A 31 7.17 9.29 8.22
CA ARG A 31 6.43 10.04 9.24
C ARG A 31 5.76 11.28 8.62
N LEU A 32 4.70 11.04 7.86
CA LEU A 32 3.90 12.04 7.17
C LEU A 32 2.45 11.95 7.62
N THR A 33 1.76 13.08 7.54
CA THR A 33 0.30 13.12 7.70
C THR A 33 -0.29 13.33 6.32
N LEU A 34 -1.10 12.38 5.85
CA LEU A 34 -1.89 12.53 4.64
C LEU A 34 -3.17 13.29 4.99
N GLY A 35 -3.40 14.42 4.32
CA GLY A 35 -4.68 15.13 4.32
C GLY A 35 -5.81 14.31 3.70
N ALA A 36 -7.04 14.83 3.81
CA ALA A 36 -8.20 14.18 3.20
C ALA A 36 -8.04 14.09 1.67
N GLY A 37 -8.16 12.88 1.12
CA GLY A 37 -7.99 12.62 -0.31
C GLY A 37 -6.55 12.59 -0.82
N GLU A 38 -5.55 12.81 0.04
CA GLU A 38 -4.14 12.63 -0.32
C GLU A 38 -3.78 11.13 -0.41
N SER A 39 -2.68 10.82 -1.08
CA SER A 39 -2.22 9.43 -1.18
C SER A 39 -0.70 9.35 -1.19
N LEU A 40 -0.17 8.21 -0.74
CA LEU A 40 1.24 7.89 -0.79
C LEU A 40 1.46 6.71 -1.73
N THR A 41 2.32 6.90 -2.72
CA THR A 41 2.79 5.80 -3.58
C THR A 41 4.07 5.23 -2.99
N VAL A 42 4.02 3.93 -2.69
CA VAL A 42 5.17 3.12 -2.31
C VAL A 42 5.35 2.06 -3.39
N TYR A 43 6.56 1.97 -3.94
CA TYR A 43 6.97 1.03 -4.97
C TYR A 43 7.61 -0.19 -4.31
N CYS A 44 7.10 -1.37 -4.58
CA CYS A 44 7.66 -2.61 -4.05
C CYS A 44 8.48 -3.30 -5.13
N GLU A 45 9.65 -2.72 -5.39
CA GLU A 45 10.60 -3.21 -6.37
C GLU A 45 12.00 -3.22 -5.77
N SER A 46 12.75 -4.29 -5.99
CA SER A 46 14.16 -4.39 -5.56
C SER A 46 15.14 -3.47 -6.32
N ASN A 47 14.66 -2.56 -7.17
CA ASN A 47 15.49 -1.71 -8.01
C ASN A 47 15.64 -0.30 -7.42
N TYR A 48 16.82 -0.02 -6.86
CA TYR A 48 17.15 1.16 -6.06
C TYR A 48 17.34 2.47 -6.86
N HIS A 49 17.01 2.50 -8.15
CA HIS A 49 17.43 3.61 -9.03
C HIS A 49 16.58 4.88 -8.99
N ALA A 50 15.52 4.96 -8.19
CA ALA A 50 14.75 6.20 -8.03
C ALA A 50 15.09 6.91 -6.71
N LEU A 51 16.00 7.90 -6.80
CA LEU A 51 16.49 8.73 -5.70
C LEU A 51 15.41 9.57 -4.96
N ASN A 52 14.13 9.46 -5.35
CA ASN A 52 13.01 10.23 -4.78
C ASN A 52 11.73 9.40 -4.57
N GLU A 53 11.79 8.07 -4.67
CA GLU A 53 10.62 7.20 -4.53
C GLU A 53 10.65 6.44 -3.22
N TYR A 54 9.48 6.28 -2.58
CA TYR A 54 9.35 5.38 -1.42
C TYR A 54 9.41 3.95 -1.95
N ILE A 55 10.59 3.34 -1.92
CA ILE A 55 10.81 1.98 -2.40
C ILE A 55 10.83 1.02 -1.22
N CYS A 56 9.84 0.13 -1.16
CA CYS A 56 9.81 -0.98 -0.24
C CYS A 56 10.81 -2.06 -0.72
N ASN A 57 11.58 -2.62 0.21
CA ASN A 57 12.68 -3.55 -0.07
C ASN A 57 12.21 -5.02 -0.27
N PHE A 58 10.93 -5.22 -0.57
CA PHE A 58 10.33 -6.52 -0.87
C PHE A 58 9.49 -6.44 -2.14
N ASN A 59 9.26 -7.60 -2.76
CA ASN A 59 8.41 -7.72 -3.95
C ASN A 59 7.11 -8.41 -3.55
N LEU A 60 6.01 -8.11 -4.26
CA LEU A 60 4.72 -8.77 -4.06
C LEU A 60 4.43 -9.76 -5.20
N GLY A 61 4.17 -11.01 -4.84
CA GLY A 61 3.85 -12.12 -5.70
C GLY A 61 2.38 -12.53 -5.65
N ASN A 62 2.00 -13.41 -6.58
CA ASN A 62 0.67 -14.03 -6.58
C ASN A 62 0.51 -14.96 -5.38
N GLY A 63 -0.57 -14.80 -4.63
CA GLY A 63 -0.90 -15.59 -3.46
C GLY A 63 -0.40 -14.98 -2.14
N GLU A 64 0.27 -13.83 -2.20
CA GLU A 64 0.72 -13.10 -1.02
C GLU A 64 -0.33 -12.09 -0.56
N THR A 65 -0.21 -11.65 0.69
CA THR A 65 -1.07 -10.61 1.26
C THR A 65 -0.18 -9.44 1.66
N LEU A 66 -0.52 -8.25 1.19
CA LEU A 66 0.05 -7.01 1.69
C LEU A 66 -0.76 -6.56 2.90
N TYR A 67 -0.11 -6.40 4.05
CA TYR A 67 -0.72 -5.90 5.27
C TYR A 67 -0.30 -4.45 5.53
N LEU A 68 -1.22 -3.66 6.08
CA LEU A 68 -0.95 -2.38 6.70
C LEU A 68 -1.05 -2.57 8.22
N TYR A 69 0.09 -2.47 8.90
CA TYR A 69 0.21 -2.70 10.33
C TYR A 69 0.44 -1.39 11.08
N ASN A 70 -0.19 -1.24 12.24
CA ASN A 70 0.01 -0.11 13.14
C ASN A 70 0.74 -0.58 14.40
N SER A 71 1.97 -0.11 14.61
CA SER A 71 2.79 -0.52 15.77
C SER A 71 2.26 0.03 17.09
N ASP A 72 1.53 1.14 17.06
CA ASP A 72 1.04 1.80 18.27
C ASP A 72 -0.17 1.07 18.85
N THR A 73 -1.09 0.61 17.99
CA THR A 73 -2.25 -0.22 18.38
C THR A 73 -1.92 -1.72 18.40
N ARG A 74 -0.87 -2.12 17.68
CA ARG A 74 -0.47 -3.51 17.42
C ARG A 74 -1.51 -4.31 16.62
N GLU A 75 -2.24 -3.62 15.76
CA GLU A 75 -3.31 -4.20 14.94
C GLU A 75 -3.00 -4.10 13.44
N ILE A 76 -3.63 -5.00 12.66
CA ILE A 76 -3.68 -4.89 11.21
C ILE A 76 -4.83 -3.96 10.88
N GLU A 77 -4.51 -2.78 10.36
CA GLU A 77 -5.48 -1.76 9.97
C GLU A 77 -6.15 -2.11 8.62
N ASP A 78 -5.40 -2.79 7.74
CA ASP A 78 -5.89 -3.16 6.42
C ASP A 78 -5.08 -4.31 5.80
N SER A 79 -5.65 -5.00 4.83
CA SER A 79 -4.94 -6.04 4.08
C SER A 79 -5.46 -6.21 2.65
N VAL A 80 -4.57 -6.62 1.75
CA VAL A 80 -4.88 -6.87 0.34
C VAL A 80 -4.27 -8.17 -0.12
N PHE A 81 -5.12 -9.14 -0.46
CA PHE A 81 -4.68 -10.38 -1.09
C PHE A 81 -4.34 -10.16 -2.56
N MET A 82 -3.08 -10.43 -2.93
CA MET A 82 -2.55 -10.31 -4.28
C MET A 82 -2.94 -11.52 -5.11
N LYS A 83 -3.90 -11.33 -6.01
CA LYS A 83 -4.12 -12.27 -7.12
C LYS A 83 -3.17 -11.97 -8.26
N ARG A 84 -2.81 -13.01 -9.02
CA ARG A 84 -2.02 -12.91 -10.25
C ARG A 84 -2.58 -11.81 -11.15
N MET A 85 -1.75 -10.83 -11.46
CA MET A 85 -2.09 -9.70 -12.32
C MET A 85 -1.49 -9.89 -13.71
N GLY A 86 -2.24 -9.52 -14.74
CA GLY A 86 -1.69 -9.18 -16.05
C GLY A 86 -1.03 -7.80 -16.04
N SER A 87 -0.25 -7.50 -17.07
CA SER A 87 0.57 -6.29 -17.19
C SER A 87 -0.22 -4.96 -17.10
N ASN A 88 -1.54 -5.00 -17.34
CA ASN A 88 -2.39 -3.81 -17.49
C ASN A 88 -3.41 -3.66 -16.34
N GLU A 89 -3.08 -4.24 -15.19
CA GLU A 89 -3.96 -4.32 -14.04
C GLU A 89 -3.35 -3.52 -12.89
N THR A 90 -4.19 -2.90 -12.06
CA THR A 90 -3.75 -2.25 -10.82
C THR A 90 -4.73 -2.54 -9.69
N TYR A 91 -4.20 -2.61 -8.46
CA TYR A 91 -5.02 -2.58 -7.26
C TYR A 91 -5.16 -1.14 -6.80
N LYS A 92 -6.41 -0.67 -6.65
CA LYS A 92 -6.68 0.62 -6.01
C LYS A 92 -7.91 0.53 -5.11
N ARG A 93 -7.91 1.35 -4.06
CA ARG A 93 -9.09 1.59 -3.26
C ARG A 93 -9.94 2.65 -3.98
N LEU A 94 -11.19 2.31 -4.31
CA LEU A 94 -12.11 3.28 -4.90
C LEU A 94 -12.61 4.25 -3.82
N PRO A 95 -12.84 5.54 -4.14
CA PRO A 95 -13.43 6.48 -3.19
C PRO A 95 -14.72 5.93 -2.58
N GLY A 96 -14.83 5.99 -1.25
CA GLY A 96 -16.00 5.49 -0.50
C GLY A 96 -16.10 3.97 -0.36
N CYS A 97 -15.06 3.21 -0.72
CA CYS A 97 -14.99 1.76 -0.46
C CYS A 97 -13.93 1.44 0.60
N ASP A 98 -14.32 0.63 1.58
CA ASP A 98 -13.41 0.10 2.60
C ASP A 98 -12.63 -1.14 2.13
N THR A 99 -12.66 -1.44 0.83
CA THR A 99 -11.96 -2.59 0.23
C THR A 99 -11.19 -2.18 -1.01
N PHE A 100 -9.98 -2.75 -1.17
CA PHE A 100 -9.25 -2.68 -2.42
C PHE A 100 -10.02 -3.41 -3.51
N ARG A 101 -10.12 -2.78 -4.69
CA ARG A 101 -10.71 -3.41 -5.87
C ARG A 101 -9.68 -3.50 -6.98
N PHE A 102 -9.81 -4.59 -7.71
CA PHE A 102 -9.17 -4.75 -9.00
C PHE A 102 -9.69 -3.69 -9.97
N VAL A 103 -8.79 -2.89 -10.55
CA VAL A 103 -9.15 -2.01 -11.65
C VAL A 103 -8.21 -2.26 -12.81
N LYS A 104 -8.81 -2.71 -13.91
CA LYS A 104 -8.14 -2.77 -15.20
C LYS A 104 -7.85 -1.35 -15.64
N ILE A 105 -6.58 -1.02 -15.86
CA ILE A 105 -6.26 0.23 -16.55
C ILE A 105 -6.73 0.00 -18.00
N LYS A 106 -7.75 0.72 -18.44
CA LYS A 106 -7.95 0.89 -19.88
C LYS A 106 -6.75 1.69 -20.35
N GLU A 107 -5.91 1.10 -21.18
CA GLU A 107 -5.06 1.91 -22.05
C GLU A 107 -5.98 2.88 -22.82
N GLY A 108 -5.55 4.14 -22.93
CA GLY A 108 -6.26 5.18 -23.66
C GLY A 108 -6.46 4.82 -25.15
N PRO A 109 -7.21 5.64 -25.89
CA PRO A 109 -7.86 5.28 -27.17
C PRO A 109 -6.93 4.66 -28.22
#